data_AF-X1PS81-F1
#
_entry.id   AF-X1PS81-F1
#
_cell.length_a   1.000
_cell.length_b   1.000
_cell.length_c   1.000
_cell.angle_alpha   90.00
_cell.angle_beta   90.00
_cell.angle_gamma   90.00
#
_symmetry.space_group_name_H-M   'P 1'
#
loop_
_entity.id
_entity.type
_entity.pdbx_description
1 polymer ?
#
loop_
_entity_poly.entity_id
_entity_poly.type
_entity_poly.pdbx_seq_one_letter_code
_entity_poly.pdbx_strand_id
1 'polypeptide(L)'
;IFGVTTPLASWNPLWANLQFYAQLWADARRAERWRDKLRIWFMPTGWRPADVAARYPLNKPDLSQFRKFEVPLDGRQQWYVALQFCTYIALGSYLMNLENSLSVAALVLGWGTVALGLFVLGVALENRPWALRLELLRLVLNLPLVWLAPLVGLWPASPVAWVGLLSYSLLSGIGLYCCRSRVTRLAS
;
A
#
# COMPACT_ATOMS: atom_id res chain seq x y z
N ILE A 1 -2.96 -6.21 26.00
CA ILE A 1 -1.77 -6.37 25.13
C ILE A 1 -1.62 -7.87 24.91
N PHE A 2 -1.73 -8.38 23.67
CA PHE A 2 -1.59 -9.81 23.35
C PHE A 2 -0.75 -9.98 22.07
N GLY A 3 0.10 -11.02 22.01
CA GLY A 3 0.80 -11.46 20.80
C GLY A 3 2.14 -10.78 20.52
N VAL A 4 2.13 -9.63 19.84
CA VAL A 4 3.33 -8.96 19.28
C VAL A 4 3.77 -7.79 20.17
N THR A 5 5.02 -7.81 20.66
CA THR A 5 5.55 -6.82 21.60
C THR A 5 6.21 -5.60 20.93
N THR A 6 6.44 -5.66 19.61
CA THR A 6 6.91 -4.51 18.84
C THR A 6 5.73 -3.71 18.28
N PRO A 7 5.62 -2.41 18.60
CA PRO A 7 4.59 -1.57 18.04
C PRO A 7 4.80 -1.45 16.52
N LEU A 8 3.81 -1.88 15.74
CA LEU A 8 3.77 -1.57 14.32
C LEU A 8 3.52 -0.08 14.16
N ALA A 9 4.58 0.67 13.84
CA ALA A 9 4.50 2.08 13.47
C ALA A 9 4.05 2.28 12.01
N SER A 10 3.20 1.37 11.50
CA SER A 10 2.72 1.40 10.12
C SER A 10 1.43 0.60 9.98
N TRP A 11 0.47 1.12 9.21
CA TRP A 11 -0.74 0.39 8.80
C TRP A 11 -0.53 -0.49 7.55
N ASN A 12 0.69 -0.54 7.01
CA ASN A 12 0.99 -1.30 5.81
C ASN A 12 1.05 -2.81 6.11
N PRO A 13 0.12 -3.63 5.57
CA PRO A 13 0.08 -5.07 5.83
C PRO A 13 1.26 -5.81 5.22
N LEU A 14 1.86 -5.31 4.13
CA LEU A 14 3.08 -5.88 3.57
C LEU A 14 4.26 -5.61 4.50
N TRP A 15 4.38 -4.38 5.01
CA TRP A 15 5.45 -4.04 5.95
C TRP A 15 5.31 -4.80 7.27
N ALA A 16 4.09 -4.98 7.78
CA ALA A 16 3.80 -5.80 8.95
C ALA A 16 4.40 -7.21 8.86
N ASN A 17 4.34 -7.81 7.68
CA ASN A 17 4.89 -9.14 7.42
C ASN A 17 6.39 -9.08 7.07
N LEU A 18 6.84 -8.07 6.33
CA LEU A 18 8.22 -7.95 5.83
C LEU A 18 9.21 -7.40 6.87
N GLN A 19 8.75 -6.67 7.89
CA GLN A 19 9.62 -6.01 8.88
C GLN A 19 10.59 -6.99 9.55
N PHE A 20 10.14 -8.21 9.86
CA PHE A 20 10.94 -9.25 10.48
C PHE A 20 12.02 -9.76 9.53
N TYR A 21 11.70 -9.96 8.26
CA TYR A 21 12.65 -10.36 7.23
C TYR A 21 13.66 -9.27 6.93
N ALA A 22 13.23 -8.00 6.88
CA ALA A 22 14.13 -6.87 6.69
C ALA A 22 15.14 -6.74 7.84
N GLN A 23 14.69 -6.97 9.07
CA GLN A 23 15.55 -7.03 10.24
C GLN A 23 16.53 -8.20 10.18
N LEU A 24 16.06 -9.40 9.82
CA LEU A 24 16.89 -10.60 9.65
C LEU A 24 17.95 -10.38 8.58
N TRP A 25 17.58 -9.76 7.45
CA TRP A 25 18.51 -9.39 6.39
C TRP A 25 19.56 -8.38 6.84
N ALA A 26 19.16 -7.36 7.60
CA ALA A 26 20.09 -6.39 8.16
C ALA A 26 21.09 -7.04 9.12
N ASP A 27 20.63 -7.94 9.98
CA ASP A 27 21.48 -8.70 10.90
C ASP A 27 22.41 -9.66 10.14
N ALA A 28 21.92 -10.35 9.11
CA ALA A 28 22.72 -11.20 8.23
C ALA A 28 23.83 -10.39 7.53
N ARG A 29 23.54 -9.17 7.07
CA ARG A 29 24.53 -8.31 6.42
C ARG A 29 25.61 -7.83 7.39
N ARG A 30 25.22 -7.52 8.63
CA ARG A 30 26.10 -6.98 9.69
C ARG A 30 26.96 -8.03 10.38
N ALA A 31 26.61 -9.31 10.28
CA ALA A 31 27.40 -10.39 10.85
C ALA A 31 28.78 -10.47 10.17
N GLU A 32 29.85 -10.54 10.96
CA GLU A 32 31.22 -10.67 10.46
C GLU A 32 31.48 -12.05 9.88
N ARG A 33 30.88 -13.09 10.48
CA ARG A 33 31.09 -14.49 10.08
C ARG A 33 30.10 -14.92 9.02
N TRP A 34 30.60 -15.41 7.90
CA TRP A 34 29.77 -15.94 6.80
C TRP A 34 28.86 -17.09 7.23
N ARG A 35 29.31 -17.92 8.19
CA ARG A 35 28.49 -18.96 8.81
C ARG A 35 27.26 -18.39 9.51
N ASP A 36 27.40 -17.27 10.20
CA ASP A 36 26.31 -16.63 10.93
C ASP A 36 25.31 -15.94 9.98
N LYS A 37 25.77 -15.52 8.79
CA LYS A 37 24.90 -14.99 7.71
C LYS A 37 23.91 -16.02 7.17
N LEU A 38 24.33 -17.28 7.07
CA LEU A 38 23.47 -18.38 6.62
C LEU A 38 22.67 -18.99 7.78
N ARG A 39 23.31 -19.14 8.94
CA ARG A 39 22.71 -19.75 10.13
C ARG A 39 21.52 -18.97 10.67
N ILE A 40 21.50 -17.64 10.51
CA ILE A 40 20.39 -16.78 10.96
C ILE A 40 19.02 -17.16 10.36
N TRP A 41 19.00 -17.78 9.16
CA TRP A 41 17.76 -18.17 8.47
C TRP A 41 17.16 -19.48 9.00
N PHE A 42 17.93 -20.28 9.74
CA PHE A 42 17.51 -21.59 10.25
C PHE A 42 17.42 -21.64 11.78
N MET A 43 17.79 -20.56 12.44
CA MET A 43 17.77 -20.45 13.90
C MET A 43 16.37 -20.06 14.40
N PRO A 44 16.04 -20.38 15.68
CA PRO A 44 14.76 -20.00 16.26
C PRO A 44 14.58 -18.48 16.29
N THR A 45 13.31 -18.06 16.31
CA THR A 45 12.92 -16.65 16.33
C THR A 45 13.57 -15.92 17.52
N GLY A 46 14.23 -14.79 17.24
CA GLY A 46 14.96 -14.01 18.24
C GLY A 46 16.45 -14.35 18.37
N TRP A 47 16.95 -15.41 17.71
CA TRP A 47 18.38 -15.63 17.59
C TRP A 47 19.05 -14.53 16.74
N ARG A 48 20.16 -13.98 17.24
CA ARG A 48 20.98 -13.00 16.51
C ARG A 48 22.46 -13.36 16.66
N PRO A 49 23.28 -13.10 15.64
CA PRO A 49 24.74 -13.25 15.74
C PRO A 49 25.29 -12.45 16.92
N ALA A 50 26.21 -13.04 17.70
CA ALA A 50 26.68 -12.45 18.96
C ALA A 50 27.39 -11.10 18.77
N ASP A 51 28.13 -10.97 17.68
CA ASP A 51 28.79 -9.75 17.21
C ASP A 51 27.77 -8.64 16.88
N VAL A 52 26.68 -8.99 16.20
CA VAL A 52 25.60 -8.06 15.85
C VAL A 52 24.79 -7.68 17.08
N ALA A 53 24.51 -8.63 17.97
CA ALA A 53 23.81 -8.37 19.23
C ALA A 53 24.62 -7.44 20.15
N ALA A 54 25.94 -7.58 20.18
CA ALA A 54 26.84 -6.73 20.97
C ALA A 54 27.00 -5.32 20.38
N ARG A 55 27.15 -5.20 19.04
CA ARG A 55 27.35 -3.90 18.37
C ARG A 55 26.06 -3.14 18.06
N TYR A 56 24.94 -3.85 17.90
CA TYR A 56 23.63 -3.30 17.56
C TYR A 56 22.55 -3.91 18.47
N PRO A 57 22.54 -3.56 19.77
CA PRO A 57 21.52 -4.04 20.69
C PRO A 57 20.14 -3.55 20.26
N LEU A 58 19.17 -4.46 20.22
CA LEU A 58 17.77 -4.10 20.01
C LEU A 58 17.15 -3.83 21.38
N ASN A 59 16.86 -2.58 21.67
CA ASN A 59 16.06 -2.24 22.85
C ASN A 59 14.64 -2.76 22.62
N LYS A 60 14.19 -3.67 23.49
CA LYS A 60 12.78 -4.04 23.54
C LYS A 60 12.00 -2.80 23.98
N PRO A 61 11.07 -2.29 23.17
CA PRO A 61 10.31 -1.11 23.55
C PRO A 61 9.51 -1.42 24.81
N ASP A 62 9.53 -0.48 25.76
CA ASP A 62 8.78 -0.59 27.00
C ASP A 62 7.27 -0.60 26.68
N LEU A 63 6.61 -1.70 27.02
CA LEU A 63 5.18 -1.92 26.77
C LEU A 63 4.31 -0.94 27.57
N SER A 64 4.84 -0.34 28.64
CA SER A 64 4.15 0.71 29.42
C SER A 64 4.00 2.04 28.66
N GLN A 65 4.83 2.27 27.63
CA GLN A 65 4.81 3.46 26.77
C GLN A 65 4.14 3.21 25.42
N PHE A 66 3.39 2.11 25.28
CA PHE A 66 2.71 1.77 24.03
C PHE A 66 1.68 2.84 23.64
N ARG A 67 2.04 3.69 22.69
CA ARG A 67 1.09 4.56 21.99
C ARG A 67 0.56 3.83 20.77
N LYS A 68 -0.76 3.71 20.68
CA LYS A 68 -1.44 3.21 19.47
C LYS A 68 -1.06 4.13 18.31
N PHE A 69 -0.66 3.53 17.19
CA PHE A 69 -0.32 4.27 15.98
C PHE A 69 -1.61 4.85 15.37
N GLU A 70 -1.97 6.06 15.80
CA GLU A 70 -3.10 6.80 15.26
C GLU A 70 -2.58 7.88 14.31
N VAL A 71 -2.96 7.75 13.03
CA VAL A 71 -2.70 8.79 12.04
C VAL A 71 -3.90 9.74 12.05
N PRO A 72 -3.74 11.01 12.47
CA PRO A 72 -4.84 11.96 12.44
C PRO A 72 -5.14 12.31 10.97
N LEU A 73 -6.19 11.68 10.42
CA LEU A 73 -6.72 12.00 9.10
C LEU A 73 -7.84 13.03 9.23
N ASP A 74 -7.82 14.04 8.36
CA ASP A 74 -8.92 15.00 8.25
C ASP A 74 -10.19 14.31 7.74
N GLY A 75 -11.37 14.73 8.20
CA GLY A 75 -12.65 14.12 7.83
C GLY A 75 -12.91 14.17 6.32
N ARG A 76 -12.39 15.18 5.62
CA ARG A 76 -12.47 15.30 4.16
C ARG A 76 -11.66 14.21 3.45
N GLN A 77 -10.46 13.92 3.95
CA GLN A 77 -9.60 12.87 3.42
C GLN A 77 -10.19 11.48 3.70
N GLN A 78 -10.80 11.30 4.88
CA GLN A 78 -11.55 10.08 5.20
C GLN A 78 -12.71 9.85 4.23
N TRP A 79 -13.52 10.88 3.97
CA TRP A 79 -14.63 10.81 3.00
C TRP A 79 -14.16 10.50 1.59
N TYR A 80 -13.10 11.16 1.14
CA TYR A 80 -12.50 10.91 -0.16
C TYR A 80 -12.03 9.46 -0.30
N VAL A 81 -11.27 8.95 0.69
CA VAL A 81 -10.81 7.55 0.68
C VAL A 81 -11.99 6.59 0.73
N ALA A 82 -13.01 6.85 1.55
CA ALA A 82 -14.20 6.01 1.64
C ALA A 82 -14.95 5.91 0.30
N LEU A 83 -15.15 7.03 -0.39
CA LEU A 83 -15.80 7.05 -1.70
C LEU A 83 -14.99 6.28 -2.75
N GLN A 84 -13.67 6.47 -2.77
CA GLN A 84 -12.77 5.75 -3.65
C GLN A 84 -12.78 4.24 -3.35
N PHE A 85 -12.80 3.87 -2.08
CA PHE A 85 -12.87 2.48 -1.64
C PHE A 85 -14.17 1.81 -2.09
N CYS A 86 -15.33 2.48 -1.93
CA CYS A 86 -16.61 1.99 -2.47
C CYS A 86 -16.56 1.80 -3.99
N THR A 87 -15.88 2.69 -4.72
CA THR A 87 -15.70 2.56 -6.17
C THR A 87 -14.91 1.30 -6.53
N TYR A 88 -13.83 0.99 -5.79
CA TYR A 88 -13.05 -0.23 -6.01
C TYR A 88 -13.79 -1.50 -5.60
N ILE A 89 -14.63 -1.45 -4.56
CA ILE A 89 -15.52 -2.56 -4.23
C ILE A 89 -16.50 -2.82 -5.38
N ALA A 90 -17.14 -1.78 -5.90
CA ALA A 90 -18.07 -1.92 -7.02
C ALA A 90 -17.36 -2.50 -8.27
N LEU A 91 -16.15 -2.03 -8.57
CA LEU A 91 -15.33 -2.56 -9.67
C LEU A 91 -14.94 -4.03 -9.45
N GLY A 92 -14.53 -4.41 -8.23
CA GLY A 92 -14.23 -5.80 -7.88
C GLY A 92 -15.45 -6.71 -8.03
N SER A 93 -16.61 -6.29 -7.52
CA SER A 93 -17.87 -7.02 -7.68
C SER A 93 -18.27 -7.19 -9.15
N TYR A 94 -18.06 -6.16 -9.97
CA TYR A 94 -18.28 -6.23 -11.42
C TYR A 94 -17.38 -7.26 -12.10
N LEU A 95 -16.07 -7.28 -11.76
CA LEU A 95 -15.13 -8.26 -12.29
C LEU A 95 -15.49 -9.70 -11.90
N MET A 96 -15.93 -9.93 -10.65
CA MET A 96 -16.39 -11.25 -10.21
C MET A 96 -17.65 -11.69 -10.94
N ASN A 97 -18.59 -10.78 -11.22
CA ASN A 97 -19.81 -11.11 -11.94
C ASN A 97 -19.54 -11.54 -13.39
N LEU A 98 -18.49 -10.99 -14.02
CA LEU A 98 -18.13 -11.25 -15.40
C LEU A 98 -16.97 -12.23 -15.57
N GLU A 99 -16.53 -12.89 -14.50
CA GLU A 99 -15.36 -13.78 -14.51
C GLU A 99 -15.39 -14.81 -15.64
N ASN A 100 -16.54 -15.47 -15.84
CA ASN A 100 -16.70 -16.50 -16.85
C ASN A 100 -16.76 -15.96 -18.30
N SER A 101 -16.99 -14.66 -18.47
CA SER A 101 -17.16 -14.01 -19.78
C SER A 101 -15.92 -13.24 -20.22
N LEU A 102 -15.00 -12.97 -19.30
CA LEU A 102 -13.80 -12.18 -19.54
C LEU A 102 -12.59 -13.06 -19.85
N SER A 103 -11.69 -12.54 -20.68
CA SER A 103 -10.41 -13.20 -20.93
C SER A 103 -9.55 -13.19 -19.66
N VAL A 104 -8.64 -14.16 -19.51
CA VAL A 104 -7.69 -14.20 -18.38
C VAL A 104 -6.87 -12.91 -18.31
N ALA A 105 -6.46 -12.37 -19.46
CA ALA A 105 -5.72 -11.12 -19.52
C ALA A 105 -6.56 -9.93 -19.02
N ALA A 106 -7.88 -9.93 -19.27
CA ALA A 106 -8.77 -8.88 -18.79
C ALA A 106 -8.93 -8.96 -17.28
N LEU A 107 -9.05 -10.16 -16.73
CA LEU A 107 -9.10 -10.39 -15.29
C LEU A 107 -7.80 -9.97 -14.60
N VAL A 108 -6.63 -10.32 -15.14
CA VAL A 108 -5.32 -9.92 -14.59
C VAL A 108 -5.20 -8.39 -14.58
N LEU A 109 -5.56 -7.74 -15.68
CA LEU A 109 -5.51 -6.28 -15.80
C LEU A 109 -6.52 -5.59 -14.86
N GLY A 110 -7.76 -6.07 -14.80
CA GLY A 110 -8.80 -5.56 -13.91
C GLY A 110 -8.43 -5.71 -12.43
N TRP A 111 -8.09 -6.92 -11.99
CA TRP A 111 -7.67 -7.17 -10.60
C TRP A 111 -6.38 -6.44 -10.23
N GLY A 112 -5.44 -6.31 -11.17
CA GLY A 112 -4.24 -5.50 -10.99
C GLY A 112 -4.57 -4.04 -10.70
N THR A 113 -5.56 -3.46 -11.39
CA THR A 113 -5.99 -2.08 -11.17
C THR A 113 -6.69 -1.89 -9.82
N VAL A 114 -7.50 -2.86 -9.40
CA VAL A 114 -8.13 -2.87 -8.07
C VAL A 114 -7.06 -2.96 -6.98
N ALA A 115 -6.12 -3.89 -7.10
CA ALA A 115 -5.03 -4.07 -6.13
C ALA A 115 -4.16 -2.82 -6.02
N LEU A 116 -3.76 -2.22 -7.14
CA LEU A 116 -3.00 -0.97 -7.16
C LEU A 116 -3.81 0.17 -6.54
N GLY A 117 -5.10 0.27 -6.87
CA GLY A 117 -6.01 1.28 -6.31
C GLY A 117 -6.11 1.20 -4.79
N LEU A 118 -6.36 0.01 -4.25
CA LEU A 118 -6.43 -0.24 -2.81
C LEU A 118 -5.10 0.01 -2.12
N PHE A 119 -3.97 -0.34 -2.75
CA PHE A 119 -2.65 -0.03 -2.23
C PHE A 119 -2.44 1.48 -2.09
N VAL A 120 -2.77 2.27 -3.13
CA VAL A 120 -2.67 3.73 -3.09
C VAL A 120 -3.57 4.33 -2.00
N LEU A 121 -4.79 3.82 -1.83
CA LEU A 121 -5.68 4.24 -0.74
C LEU A 121 -5.10 3.91 0.64
N GLY A 122 -4.47 2.75 0.81
CA GLY A 122 -3.76 2.40 2.04
C GLY A 122 -2.64 3.38 2.38
N VAL A 123 -1.85 3.79 1.38
CA VAL A 123 -0.80 4.81 1.57
C VAL A 123 -1.39 6.18 1.89
N ALA A 124 -2.54 6.53 1.31
CA ALA A 124 -3.26 7.76 1.63
C ALA A 124 -3.84 7.77 3.05
N LEU A 125 -4.32 6.63 3.56
CA LEU A 125 -4.77 6.47 4.95
C LEU A 125 -3.61 6.58 5.95
N GLU A 126 -2.41 6.20 5.54
CA GLU A 126 -1.21 6.37 6.36
C GLU A 126 -0.62 7.80 6.30
N ASN A 127 -1.27 8.71 5.55
CA ASN A 127 -0.88 10.11 5.37
C ASN A 127 0.61 10.31 5.04
N ARG A 128 1.17 9.41 4.22
CA ARG A 128 2.59 9.46 3.87
C ARG A 128 2.86 10.59 2.84
N PRO A 129 4.05 11.21 2.84
CA PRO A 129 4.36 12.33 1.94
C PRO A 129 4.34 11.97 0.45
N TRP A 130 4.60 10.70 0.12
CA TRP A 130 4.52 10.16 -1.24
C TRP A 130 3.11 9.75 -1.69
N ALA A 131 2.08 9.85 -0.82
CA ALA A 131 0.70 9.47 -1.16
C ALA A 131 0.18 10.27 -2.36
N LEU A 132 0.44 11.58 -2.39
CA LEU A 132 0.07 12.44 -3.52
C LEU A 132 0.73 12.01 -4.83
N ARG A 133 2.01 11.60 -4.78
CA ARG A 133 2.72 11.13 -5.98
C ARG A 133 2.12 9.84 -6.51
N LEU A 134 1.75 8.93 -5.60
CA LEU A 134 1.12 7.66 -5.96
C LEU A 134 -0.32 7.84 -6.48
N GLU A 135 -1.08 8.79 -5.95
CA GLU A 135 -2.40 9.13 -6.50
C GLU A 135 -2.31 9.77 -7.89
N LEU A 136 -1.35 10.67 -8.10
CA LEU A 136 -1.10 11.21 -9.45
C LEU A 136 -0.67 10.11 -10.41
N LEU A 137 0.22 9.21 -9.98
CA LEU A 137 0.62 8.05 -10.78
C LEU A 137 -0.59 7.17 -11.11
N ARG A 138 -1.48 6.91 -10.14
CA ARG A 138 -2.72 6.16 -10.34
C ARG A 138 -3.61 6.80 -11.41
N LEU A 139 -3.78 8.12 -11.36
CA LEU A 139 -4.56 8.86 -12.37
C LEU A 139 -3.93 8.77 -13.76
N VAL A 140 -2.60 8.82 -13.86
CA VAL A 140 -1.89 8.62 -15.12
C VAL A 140 -2.05 7.19 -15.62
N LEU A 141 -1.96 6.19 -14.74
CA LEU A 141 -2.12 4.77 -15.08
C LEU A 141 -3.53 4.38 -15.53
N ASN A 142 -4.53 5.20 -15.24
CA ASN A 142 -5.88 5.00 -15.75
C ASN A 142 -5.97 5.24 -17.29
N LEU A 143 -5.07 6.04 -17.88
CA LEU A 143 -5.03 6.28 -19.32
C LEU A 143 -4.68 5.00 -20.13
N PRO A 144 -3.56 4.30 -19.86
CA PRO A 144 -3.27 3.04 -20.54
C PRO A 144 -4.31 1.96 -20.20
N LEU A 145 -4.94 2.01 -19.02
CA LEU A 145 -6.04 1.10 -18.68
C LEU A 145 -7.20 1.20 -19.67
N VAL A 146 -7.71 2.40 -19.95
CA VAL A 146 -8.83 2.59 -20.90
C VAL A 146 -8.41 2.27 -22.33
N TRP A 147 -7.14 2.47 -22.67
CA TRP A 147 -6.62 2.11 -23.99
C TRP A 147 -6.47 0.58 -24.17
N LEU A 148 -6.01 -0.13 -23.13
CA LEU A 148 -5.84 -1.59 -23.15
C LEU A 148 -7.16 -2.34 -22.93
N ALA A 149 -8.12 -1.77 -22.21
CA ALA A 149 -9.37 -2.44 -21.85
C ALA A 149 -10.14 -3.03 -23.06
N PRO A 150 -10.25 -2.35 -24.22
CA PRO A 150 -10.86 -2.94 -25.42
C PRO A 150 -10.01 -4.01 -26.08
N LEU A 151 -8.68 -3.88 -26.08
CA LEU A 151 -7.77 -4.84 -26.69
C LEU A 151 -7.81 -6.19 -25.99
N VAL A 152 -8.03 -6.16 -24.68
CA VAL A 152 -8.04 -7.35 -23.83
C VAL A 152 -9.46 -7.90 -23.63
N GLY A 153 -10.49 -7.19 -24.11
CA GLY A 153 -11.89 -7.60 -23.99
C GLY A 153 -12.52 -7.30 -22.62
N LEU A 154 -11.96 -6.37 -21.84
CA LEU A 154 -12.51 -5.93 -20.57
C LEU A 154 -13.77 -5.06 -20.77
N TRP A 155 -13.66 -4.07 -21.66
CA TRP A 155 -14.76 -3.16 -22.02
C TRP A 155 -14.72 -2.83 -23.51
N PRO A 156 -15.88 -2.64 -24.16
CA PRO A 156 -15.90 -2.22 -25.55
C PRO A 156 -15.25 -0.83 -25.72
N ALA A 157 -14.55 -0.63 -26.83
CA ALA A 157 -14.04 0.68 -27.21
C ALA A 157 -15.21 1.65 -27.38
N SER A 158 -15.41 2.53 -26.41
CA SER A 158 -16.51 3.49 -26.41
C SER A 158 -16.01 4.88 -26.01
N PRO A 159 -16.51 5.95 -26.65
CA PRO A 159 -16.24 7.33 -26.19
C PRO A 159 -16.72 7.56 -24.75
N VAL A 160 -17.76 6.85 -24.33
CA VAL A 160 -18.32 6.90 -22.97
C VAL A 160 -17.29 6.45 -21.92
N ALA A 161 -16.46 5.45 -22.22
CA ALA A 161 -15.39 5.02 -21.32
C ALA A 161 -14.35 6.14 -21.09
N TRP A 162 -14.00 6.89 -22.14
CA TRP A 162 -13.10 8.04 -22.04
C TRP A 162 -13.72 9.22 -21.29
N VAL A 163 -14.99 9.52 -21.54
CA VAL A 163 -15.72 10.56 -20.78
C VAL A 163 -15.83 10.19 -19.31
N GLY A 164 -16.16 8.92 -19.01
CA GLY A 164 -16.19 8.38 -17.66
C GLY A 164 -14.84 8.50 -16.96
N LEU A 165 -13.75 8.13 -17.64
CA LEU A 165 -12.39 8.29 -17.13
C LEU A 165 -12.05 9.74 -16.78
N LEU A 166 -12.35 10.67 -17.69
CA LEU A 166 -12.06 12.09 -17.52
C LEU A 166 -12.88 12.66 -16.36
N SER A 167 -14.17 12.33 -16.27
CA SER A 167 -15.01 12.75 -15.14
C SER A 167 -14.49 12.21 -13.80
N TYR A 168 -14.09 10.93 -13.75
CA TYR A 168 -13.56 10.31 -12.56
C TYR A 168 -12.21 10.92 -12.15
N SER A 169 -11.33 11.15 -13.12
CA SER A 169 -10.01 11.76 -12.89
C SER A 169 -10.13 13.21 -12.45
N LEU A 170 -11.10 13.96 -13.00
CA LEU A 170 -11.39 15.33 -12.60
C LEU A 170 -11.97 15.38 -11.18
N LEU A 171 -12.93 14.53 -10.84
CA LEU A 171 -13.47 14.42 -9.49
C LEU A 171 -12.40 14.00 -8.46
N SER A 172 -11.54 13.04 -8.83
CA SER A 172 -10.42 12.61 -7.99
C SER A 172 -9.40 13.73 -7.81
N GLY A 173 -9.09 14.49 -8.88
CA GLY A 173 -8.23 15.68 -8.83
C GLY A 173 -8.79 16.80 -7.96
N ILE A 174 -10.10 17.07 -8.02
CA ILE A 174 -10.78 18.05 -7.17
C ILE A 174 -10.74 17.60 -5.71
N GLY A 175 -11.05 16.32 -5.44
CA GLY A 175 -10.95 15.74 -4.09
C GLY A 175 -9.55 15.88 -3.51
N LEU A 176 -8.53 15.58 -4.31
CA LEU A 176 -7.12 15.76 -3.98
C LEU A 176 -6.75 17.22 -3.69
N TYR A 177 -7.19 18.14 -4.55
CA TYR A 177 -6.94 19.58 -4.37
C TYR A 177 -7.56 20.12 -3.08
N CYS A 178 -8.80 19.70 -2.78
CA CYS A 178 -9.48 20.04 -1.52
C CYS A 178 -8.75 19.48 -0.29
N CYS A 179 -8.12 18.31 -0.40
CA CYS A 179 -7.31 17.71 0.67
C CYS A 179 -5.89 18.31 0.76
N ARG A 180 -5.39 18.94 -0.32
CA ARG A 180 -4.01 19.47 -0.41
C ARG A 180 -3.73 20.64 0.53
N SER A 181 -4.75 21.38 0.99
CA SER A 181 -4.59 22.62 1.79
C SER A 181 -3.81 22.47 3.12
N ARG A 182 -3.50 21.25 3.58
CA ARG A 182 -2.62 21.03 4.75
C ARG A 182 -1.59 19.92 4.65
N VAL A 183 -1.44 19.24 3.51
CA VAL A 183 -0.35 18.24 3.33
C VAL A 183 1.02 18.94 3.27
N THR A 184 1.08 20.18 2.79
CA THR A 184 2.31 21.00 2.75
C THR A 184 2.74 21.56 4.09
N ARG A 185 1.93 21.49 5.15
CA ARG A 185 2.27 22.07 6.46
C ARG A 185 3.13 21.15 7.35
N LEU A 186 3.45 19.94 6.89
CA LEU A 186 4.29 18.96 7.59
C LEU A 186 5.64 18.74 6.89
N ALA A 187 5.91 19.47 5.81
CA ALA A 187 7.20 19.47 5.10
C ALA A 187 7.99 20.79 5.29
N SER A 188 7.52 21.68 6.17
CA SER A 188 8.21 22.89 6.62
C SER A 188 8.66 22.74 8.06
#